data_AF-A0A7G9YU15-F1
#
_entry.id   AF-A0A7G9YU15-F1
#
_cell.length_a   1.000
_cell.length_b   1.000
_cell.length_c   1.000
_cell.angle_alpha   90.00
_cell.angle_beta   90.00
_cell.angle_gamma   90.00
#
_symmetry.space_group_name_H-M   'P 1'
#
loop_
_entity.id
_entity.type
_entity.pdbx_description
1 polymer ?
#
loop_
_entity_poly.entity_id
_entity_poly.type
_entity_poly.pdbx_seq_one_letter_code
_entity_poly.pdbx_strand_id
1 'polypeptide(L)'
;MGKRIIAQRRGKGSSTFRAPSHKYKANLEHVSVNKGETVSGTVEEIVHDPARSAPIARIRIEREEKTERRFVVVPEGVGEGDEVAYGESAGIKTGNTLPLRCIPEGITVCNVEARPNDGGKFARASGNSITLLAHEQETGKTLVSMPSGRKKWLSSDCFATIGVVAGGGRTEKPFVKAGKKYHKMKTHSGKYPIVRGVAMNPVDHPFGGGGHQHVGKSKTPARGAPPGRKVGNIAAKRTGYKR
;
A
#
# COMPACT_ATOMS: atom_id res chain seq x y z
N MET A 1 9.32 -36.27 -13.50
CA MET A 1 8.58 -35.33 -12.61
C MET A 1 9.25 -33.95 -12.69
N GLY A 2 8.49 -32.87 -12.86
CA GLY A 2 9.05 -31.50 -13.00
C GLY A 2 9.52 -30.90 -11.66
N LYS A 3 10.27 -29.80 -11.71
CA LYS A 3 10.66 -29.00 -10.53
C LYS A 3 9.57 -27.99 -10.16
N ARG A 4 9.54 -27.59 -8.89
CA ARG A 4 8.64 -26.52 -8.42
C ARG A 4 9.06 -25.15 -8.95
N ILE A 5 8.08 -24.41 -9.49
CA ILE A 5 8.28 -23.07 -10.04
C ILE A 5 8.59 -22.03 -8.96
N ILE A 6 9.13 -20.87 -9.34
CA ILE A 6 9.48 -19.77 -8.41
C ILE A 6 8.30 -19.38 -7.52
N ALA A 7 7.07 -19.30 -8.07
CA ALA A 7 5.88 -18.95 -7.30
C ALA A 7 5.61 -19.92 -6.13
N GLN A 8 5.87 -21.22 -6.31
CA GLN A 8 5.75 -22.21 -5.23
C GLN A 8 6.89 -22.10 -4.21
N ARG A 9 8.08 -21.67 -4.64
CA ARG A 9 9.22 -21.43 -3.73
C ARG A 9 9.00 -20.19 -2.86
N ARG A 10 8.29 -19.16 -3.37
CA ARG A 10 7.94 -17.95 -2.61
C ARG A 10 7.17 -18.27 -1.33
N GLY A 11 6.21 -19.21 -1.40
CA GLY A 11 5.37 -19.58 -0.25
C GLY A 11 6.13 -20.22 0.91
N LYS A 12 7.35 -20.75 0.68
CA LYS A 12 8.20 -21.28 1.76
C LYS A 12 8.78 -20.20 2.67
N GLY A 13 8.77 -18.93 2.25
CA GLY A 13 9.29 -17.84 3.07
C GLY A 13 10.79 -17.91 3.34
N SER A 14 11.59 -18.44 2.41
CA SER A 14 13.05 -18.41 2.55
C SER A 14 13.59 -16.97 2.48
N SER A 15 14.80 -16.75 2.98
CA SER A 15 15.43 -15.41 3.03
C SER A 15 15.34 -14.64 1.71
N THR A 16 15.52 -15.31 0.56
CA THR A 16 15.40 -14.72 -0.79
C THR A 16 14.06 -14.04 -1.09
N PHE A 17 12.98 -14.46 -0.43
CA PHE A 17 11.62 -13.95 -0.68
C PHE A 17 11.04 -13.20 0.54
N ARG A 18 11.80 -13.06 1.63
CA ARG A 18 11.38 -12.27 2.79
C ARG A 18 11.75 -10.80 2.57
N ALA A 19 10.91 -9.91 3.10
CA ALA A 19 11.27 -8.51 3.21
C ALA A 19 12.42 -8.37 4.22
N PRO A 20 13.35 -7.41 4.03
CA PRO A 20 14.35 -7.07 5.03
C PRO A 20 13.72 -6.26 6.18
N SER A 21 12.80 -6.88 6.92
CA SER A 21 11.99 -6.23 7.96
C SER A 21 12.83 -5.60 9.07
N HIS A 22 14.00 -6.15 9.37
CA HIS A 22 14.97 -5.59 10.33
C HIS A 22 15.53 -4.22 9.92
N LYS A 23 15.33 -3.78 8.66
CA LYS A 23 15.71 -2.44 8.17
C LYS A 23 14.54 -1.47 8.09
N TYR A 24 13.32 -1.95 8.33
CA TYR A 24 12.14 -1.11 8.29
C TYR A 24 11.99 -0.38 9.61
N LYS A 25 11.45 0.84 9.56
CA LYS A 25 11.41 1.72 10.72
C LYS A 25 10.28 1.38 11.68
N ALA A 26 9.05 1.29 11.17
CA ALA A 26 7.88 1.10 12.00
C ALA A 26 6.67 0.62 11.19
N ASN A 27 5.67 0.10 11.90
CA ASN A 27 4.32 -0.05 11.38
C ASN A 27 3.60 1.29 11.51
N LEU A 28 3.25 1.89 10.37
CA LEU A 28 2.63 3.22 10.33
C LEU A 28 1.12 3.12 10.56
N GLU A 29 0.74 2.78 11.79
CA GLU A 29 -0.66 2.69 12.20
C GLU A 29 -1.13 4.01 12.79
N HIS A 30 -2.45 4.22 12.77
CA HIS A 30 -3.05 5.37 13.45
C HIS A 30 -2.77 5.32 14.96
N VAL A 31 -2.79 6.50 15.56
CA VAL A 31 -2.75 6.63 17.02
C VAL A 31 -4.05 6.06 17.58
N SER A 32 -3.96 5.22 18.60
CA SER A 32 -5.13 4.68 19.30
C SER A 32 -5.75 5.78 20.16
N VAL A 33 -6.94 6.23 19.80
CA VAL A 33 -7.68 7.28 20.52
C VAL A 33 -9.01 6.70 20.99
N ASN A 34 -9.41 6.98 22.23
CA ASN A 34 -10.71 6.55 22.73
C ASN A 34 -11.83 7.37 22.08
N LYS A 35 -13.06 6.85 22.05
CA LYS A 35 -14.21 7.61 21.54
C LYS A 35 -14.40 8.90 22.34
N GLY A 36 -14.53 10.02 21.66
CA GLY A 36 -14.66 11.35 22.27
C GLY A 36 -13.36 12.00 22.76
N GLU A 37 -12.24 11.29 22.74
CA GLU A 37 -10.92 11.87 23.04
C GLU A 37 -10.34 12.52 21.77
N THR A 38 -9.64 13.64 21.93
CA THR A 38 -8.84 14.23 20.86
C THR A 38 -7.45 14.48 21.39
N VAL A 39 -6.47 13.96 20.67
CA VAL A 39 -5.07 13.98 21.06
C VAL A 39 -4.30 14.82 20.04
N SER A 40 -3.61 15.84 20.51
CA SER A 40 -2.69 16.63 19.69
C SER A 40 -1.27 16.08 19.76
N GLY A 41 -0.49 16.36 18.71
CA GLY A 41 0.92 16.05 18.67
C GLY A 41 1.67 17.00 17.75
N THR A 42 2.97 17.08 17.94
CA THR A 42 3.87 17.90 17.13
C THR A 42 4.72 17.00 16.24
N VAL A 43 4.92 17.41 14.99
CA VAL A 43 5.85 16.73 14.07
C VAL A 43 7.29 17.07 14.48
N GLU A 44 8.03 16.08 14.97
CA GLU A 44 9.43 16.27 15.38
C GLU A 44 10.39 16.21 14.19
N GLU A 45 10.18 15.26 13.28
CA GLU A 45 11.16 14.95 12.22
C GLU A 45 10.48 14.28 11.03
N ILE A 46 10.88 14.62 9.81
CA ILE A 46 10.46 13.91 8.58
C ILE A 46 11.59 13.04 8.07
N VAL A 47 11.34 11.73 8.00
CA VAL A 47 12.36 10.75 7.64
C VAL A 47 11.97 9.87 6.46
N HIS A 48 12.96 9.37 5.73
CA HIS A 48 12.74 8.40 4.67
C HIS A 48 12.27 7.04 5.22
N ASP A 49 11.21 6.44 4.64
CA ASP A 49 10.81 5.06 4.89
C ASP A 49 11.35 4.10 3.80
N PRO A 50 12.29 3.19 4.15
CA PRO A 50 12.83 2.20 3.23
C PRO A 50 11.78 1.26 2.62
N ALA A 51 10.67 0.99 3.33
CA ALA A 51 9.65 0.04 2.88
C ALA A 51 8.76 0.62 1.78
N ARG A 52 8.45 1.92 1.85
CA ARG A 52 7.55 2.61 0.92
C ARG A 52 8.27 3.43 -0.14
N SER A 53 9.56 3.73 0.07
CA SER A 53 10.30 4.73 -0.72
C SER A 53 9.60 6.10 -0.72
N ALA A 54 8.99 6.45 0.41
CA ALA A 54 8.21 7.67 0.64
C ALA A 54 8.61 8.25 2.01
N PRO A 55 8.40 9.56 2.26
CA PRO A 55 8.64 10.13 3.57
C PRO A 55 7.58 9.67 4.59
N ILE A 56 7.95 9.68 5.86
CA ILE A 56 7.12 9.46 7.04
C ILE A 56 7.48 10.51 8.09
N ALA A 57 6.53 10.86 8.95
CA ALA A 57 6.76 11.80 10.04
C ALA A 57 6.91 11.04 11.36
N ARG A 58 7.87 11.45 12.21
CA ARG A 58 7.88 11.11 13.64
C ARG A 58 7.06 12.18 14.36
N ILE A 59 5.98 11.75 14.99
CA ILE A 59 5.13 12.61 15.80
C ILE A 59 5.40 12.37 17.27
N ARG A 60 5.45 13.45 18.04
CA ARG A 60 5.46 13.45 19.50
C ARG A 60 4.06 13.80 19.97
N ILE A 61 3.48 12.91 20.75
CA ILE A 61 2.16 13.04 21.31
C ILE A 61 2.33 13.20 22.81
N GLU A 62 1.76 14.25 23.36
CA GLU A 62 1.78 14.50 24.80
C GLU A 62 0.43 14.09 25.36
N ARG A 63 0.41 13.01 26.15
CA ARG A 63 -0.73 12.64 27.00
C ARG A 63 -0.41 13.01 28.44
N GLU A 64 -1.44 13.21 29.25
CA GLU A 64 -1.34 13.64 30.65
C GLU A 64 -0.28 12.86 31.46
N GLU A 65 -0.12 11.56 31.21
CA GLU A 65 0.82 10.72 31.95
C GLU A 65 2.07 10.29 31.17
N LYS A 66 2.09 10.41 29.82
CA LYS A 66 3.18 9.87 28.98
C LYS A 66 3.36 10.64 27.67
N THR A 67 4.62 10.89 27.32
CA THR A 67 5.01 11.30 25.96
C THR A 67 5.17 10.06 25.08
N GLU A 68 4.36 9.95 24.04
CA GLU A 68 4.44 8.86 23.06
C GLU A 68 5.06 9.37 21.76
N ARG A 69 6.01 8.62 21.19
CA ARG A 69 6.60 8.89 19.88
C ARG A 69 6.21 7.80 18.90
N ARG A 70 5.62 8.17 17.77
CA ARG A 70 5.23 7.22 16.71
C ARG A 70 5.61 7.73 15.33
N PHE A 71 5.81 6.78 14.42
CA PHE A 71 5.94 7.08 12.99
C PHE A 71 4.59 6.94 12.31
N VAL A 72 4.20 7.97 11.56
CA VAL A 72 2.93 8.01 10.84
C VAL A 72 3.12 8.28 9.36
N VAL A 73 2.10 7.94 8.57
CA VAL A 73 2.05 8.34 7.17
C VAL A 73 1.87 9.85 7.13
N VAL A 74 2.82 10.55 6.51
CA VAL A 74 2.75 12.01 6.36
C VAL A 74 2.06 12.37 5.03
N PRO A 75 1.04 13.24 5.06
CA PRO A 75 0.50 13.80 3.83
C PRO A 75 1.40 14.93 3.29
N GLU A 76 1.21 15.27 2.04
CA GLU A 76 1.91 16.39 1.40
C GLU A 76 1.49 17.72 2.05
N GLY A 77 2.47 18.60 2.27
CA GLY A 77 2.25 19.91 2.90
C GLY A 77 2.39 19.95 4.43
N VAL A 78 2.76 18.84 5.08
CA VAL A 78 3.09 18.81 6.52
C VAL A 78 4.61 18.91 6.72
N GLY A 79 5.04 19.82 7.58
CA GLY A 79 6.43 20.11 7.93
C GLY A 79 6.80 19.74 9.37
N GLU A 80 8.06 19.96 9.72
CA GLU A 80 8.55 19.84 11.11
C GLU A 80 8.05 21.04 11.93
N GLY A 81 7.63 20.80 13.18
CA GLY A 81 7.02 21.79 14.05
C GLY A 81 5.51 21.96 13.87
N ASP A 82 4.92 21.38 12.83
CA ASP A 82 3.46 21.43 12.64
C ASP A 82 2.72 20.63 13.72
N GLU A 83 1.62 21.20 14.19
CA GLU A 83 0.66 20.50 15.05
C GLU A 83 -0.32 19.65 14.21
N VAL A 84 -0.46 18.39 14.63
CA VAL A 84 -1.39 17.41 14.09
C VAL A 84 -2.33 16.93 15.20
N ALA A 85 -3.59 16.71 14.87
CA ALA A 85 -4.61 16.24 15.79
C ALA A 85 -5.21 14.91 15.34
N TYR A 86 -5.51 14.05 16.32
CA TYR A 86 -6.12 12.74 16.15
C TYR A 86 -7.39 12.69 17.00
N GLY A 87 -8.55 12.51 16.38
CA GLY A 87 -9.80 12.40 17.12
C GLY A 87 -11.01 12.94 16.37
N GLU A 88 -12.16 12.90 17.04
CA GLU A 88 -13.45 13.32 16.46
C GLU A 88 -13.58 14.84 16.38
N SER A 89 -13.01 15.55 17.36
CA SER A 89 -13.03 17.01 17.48
C SER A 89 -11.80 17.67 16.83
N ALA A 90 -10.97 16.91 16.13
CA ALA A 90 -9.85 17.46 15.40
C ALA A 90 -10.35 18.40 14.28
N GLY A 91 -9.62 19.47 14.01
CA GLY A 91 -9.98 20.39 12.92
C GLY A 91 -9.82 19.73 11.54
N ILE A 92 -10.55 20.21 10.54
CA ILE A 92 -10.42 19.78 9.14
C ILE A 92 -9.18 20.46 8.54
N LYS A 93 -8.00 19.91 8.86
CA LYS A 93 -6.69 20.40 8.40
C LYS A 93 -5.89 19.23 7.83
N THR A 94 -5.09 19.48 6.78
CA THR A 94 -4.14 18.51 6.24
C THR A 94 -3.21 17.99 7.34
N GLY A 95 -3.05 16.66 7.45
CA GLY A 95 -2.28 16.04 8.53
C GLY A 95 -3.13 15.51 9.68
N ASN A 96 -4.32 16.08 9.92
CA ASN A 96 -5.21 15.61 10.97
C ASN A 96 -5.87 14.29 10.59
N THR A 97 -6.13 13.46 11.60
CA THR A 97 -6.75 12.15 11.43
C THR A 97 -8.06 12.09 12.19
N LEU A 98 -9.15 11.85 11.46
CA LEU A 98 -10.52 11.89 11.96
C LEU A 98 -11.29 10.66 11.49
N PRO A 99 -12.39 10.28 12.16
CA PRO A 99 -13.33 9.32 11.60
C PRO A 99 -13.98 9.90 10.33
N LEU A 100 -14.29 9.03 9.36
CA LEU A 100 -14.90 9.43 8.09
C LEU A 100 -16.16 10.27 8.26
N ARG A 101 -16.98 10.01 9.29
CA ARG A 101 -18.20 10.79 9.57
C ARG A 101 -17.96 12.28 9.85
N CYS A 102 -16.78 12.65 10.34
CA CYS A 102 -16.45 14.04 10.68
C CYS A 102 -15.83 14.80 9.49
N ILE A 103 -15.44 14.09 8.43
CA ILE A 103 -14.76 14.70 7.29
C ILE A 103 -15.81 15.05 6.23
N PRO A 104 -15.90 16.30 5.77
CA PRO A 104 -16.82 16.67 4.70
C PRO A 104 -16.60 15.90 3.39
N GLU A 105 -17.69 15.78 2.62
CA GLU A 105 -17.67 15.22 1.28
C GLU A 105 -16.77 16.04 0.34
N GLY A 106 -16.17 15.37 -0.65
CA GLY A 106 -15.25 15.99 -1.60
C GLY A 106 -13.80 16.11 -1.12
N ILE A 107 -13.52 15.95 0.17
CA ILE A 107 -12.16 16.00 0.70
C ILE A 107 -11.37 14.76 0.30
N THR A 108 -10.10 14.97 -0.03
CA THR A 108 -9.14 13.89 -0.25
C THR A 108 -8.49 13.47 1.06
N VAL A 109 -8.48 12.16 1.30
CA VAL A 109 -7.91 11.53 2.49
C VAL A 109 -6.92 10.43 2.12
N CYS A 110 -6.07 10.06 3.05
CA CYS A 110 -5.09 9.00 2.94
C CYS A 110 -5.07 8.11 4.19
N ASN A 111 -4.35 6.98 4.11
CA ASN A 111 -4.25 6.01 5.19
C ASN A 111 -5.60 5.56 5.78
N VAL A 112 -6.61 5.33 4.93
CA VAL A 112 -7.98 5.01 5.36
C VAL A 112 -8.06 3.59 5.91
N GLU A 113 -8.75 3.43 7.03
CA GLU A 113 -9.04 2.12 7.64
C GLU A 113 -9.99 1.26 6.79
N ALA A 114 -9.80 -0.06 6.79
CA ALA A 114 -10.75 -0.97 6.18
C ALA A 114 -11.87 -1.39 7.14
N ARG A 115 -11.54 -1.44 8.43
CA ARG A 115 -12.45 -1.62 9.56
C ARG A 115 -12.05 -0.62 10.65
N PRO A 116 -12.99 -0.11 11.45
CA PRO A 116 -12.66 0.80 12.54
C PRO A 116 -11.53 0.22 13.42
N ASN A 117 -10.52 1.04 13.70
CA ASN A 117 -9.34 0.74 14.52
C ASN A 117 -8.37 -0.31 13.93
N ASP A 118 -8.35 -0.51 12.61
CA ASP A 118 -7.35 -1.38 11.97
C ASP A 118 -6.02 -0.69 11.62
N GLY A 119 -5.88 0.59 11.95
CA GLY A 119 -4.64 1.36 11.83
C GLY A 119 -4.33 1.86 10.41
N GLY A 120 -5.26 1.70 9.46
CA GLY A 120 -5.13 2.22 8.10
C GLY A 120 -4.61 1.17 7.12
N LYS A 121 -5.37 0.92 6.05
CA LYS A 121 -5.07 -0.11 5.04
C LYS A 121 -5.05 0.43 3.61
N PHE A 122 -5.85 1.45 3.31
CA PHE A 122 -6.00 1.99 1.96
C PHE A 122 -5.24 3.31 1.77
N ALA A 123 -4.88 3.61 0.52
CA ALA A 123 -4.16 4.85 0.13
C ALA A 123 -2.94 5.16 1.01
N ARG A 124 -2.00 4.21 1.09
CA ARG A 124 -0.72 4.36 1.83
C ARG A 124 0.50 4.49 0.93
N ALA A 125 0.36 4.33 -0.37
CA ALA A 125 1.49 4.46 -1.29
C ALA A 125 1.74 5.94 -1.64
N SER A 126 2.96 6.25 -2.06
CA SER A 126 3.39 7.58 -2.48
C SER A 126 2.43 8.23 -3.50
N GLY A 127 1.89 9.41 -3.19
CA GLY A 127 0.98 10.16 -4.07
C GLY A 127 -0.45 9.61 -4.17
N ASN A 128 -0.81 8.56 -3.42
CA ASN A 128 -2.17 8.04 -3.45
C ASN A 128 -3.08 8.79 -2.47
N SER A 129 -4.34 8.93 -2.85
CA SER A 129 -5.41 9.44 -2.00
C SER A 129 -6.74 8.76 -2.34
N ILE A 130 -7.71 8.95 -1.46
CA ILE A 130 -9.11 8.53 -1.60
C ILE A 130 -9.95 9.79 -1.51
N THR A 131 -10.95 9.92 -2.38
CA THR A 131 -11.91 11.02 -2.29
C THR A 131 -13.18 10.53 -1.61
N LEU A 132 -13.66 11.28 -0.63
CA LEU A 132 -14.97 11.02 -0.01
C LEU A 132 -16.07 11.52 -0.95
N LEU A 133 -17.04 10.66 -1.24
CA LEU A 133 -18.10 10.96 -2.21
C LEU A 133 -19.43 11.29 -1.53
N ALA A 134 -19.84 10.48 -0.55
CA ALA A 134 -21.11 10.64 0.13
C ALA A 134 -21.09 10.00 1.51
N HIS A 135 -21.77 10.59 2.48
CA HIS A 135 -22.07 9.97 3.77
C HIS A 135 -23.52 9.51 3.81
N GLU A 136 -23.74 8.26 4.17
CA GLU A 136 -25.05 7.69 4.41
C GLU A 136 -25.23 7.52 5.93
N GLN A 137 -25.95 8.46 6.55
CA GLN A 137 -26.15 8.47 7.99
C GLN A 137 -27.02 7.29 8.47
N GLU A 138 -28.02 6.89 7.68
CA GLU A 138 -28.93 5.79 8.03
C GLU A 138 -28.21 4.44 8.16
N THR A 139 -27.25 4.17 7.28
CA THR A 139 -26.52 2.89 7.25
C THR A 139 -25.19 2.95 8.01
N GLY A 140 -24.78 4.14 8.47
CA GLY A 140 -23.48 4.37 9.11
C GLY A 140 -22.31 4.09 8.17
N LYS A 141 -22.48 4.34 6.87
CA LYS A 141 -21.45 4.07 5.86
C LYS A 141 -21.10 5.30 5.05
N THR A 142 -19.85 5.33 4.60
CA THR A 142 -19.33 6.38 3.74
C THR A 142 -18.91 5.77 2.40
N LEU A 143 -19.36 6.35 1.31
CA LEU A 143 -18.97 6.00 -0.05
C LEU A 143 -17.66 6.70 -0.38
N VAL A 144 -16.64 5.91 -0.74
CA VAL A 144 -15.32 6.44 -1.09
C VAL A 144 -14.90 6.03 -2.50
N SER A 145 -14.17 6.93 -3.16
CA SER A 145 -13.51 6.66 -4.44
C SER A 145 -12.08 6.17 -4.19
N MET A 146 -11.84 4.89 -4.50
CA MET A 146 -10.51 4.28 -4.32
C MET A 146 -9.52 4.81 -5.37
N PRO A 147 -8.19 4.74 -5.11
CA PRO A 147 -7.17 5.12 -6.12
C PRO A 147 -7.24 4.29 -7.41
N SER A 148 -7.91 3.14 -7.35
CA SER A 148 -8.19 2.26 -8.51
C SER A 148 -9.38 2.71 -9.37
N GLY A 149 -10.09 3.78 -8.99
CA GLY A 149 -11.33 4.24 -9.61
C GLY A 149 -12.58 3.46 -9.17
N ARG A 150 -12.44 2.41 -8.35
CA ARG A 150 -13.59 1.66 -7.81
C ARG A 150 -14.23 2.43 -6.66
N LYS A 151 -15.56 2.54 -6.68
CA LYS A 151 -16.34 3.01 -5.54
C LYS A 151 -16.45 1.90 -4.49
N LYS A 152 -16.30 2.25 -3.21
CA LYS A 152 -16.39 1.29 -2.10
C LYS A 152 -17.11 1.92 -0.91
N TRP A 153 -17.95 1.13 -0.26
CA TRP A 153 -18.56 1.49 1.01
C TRP A 153 -17.63 1.08 2.17
N LEU A 154 -17.40 2.00 3.09
CA LEU A 154 -16.67 1.80 4.34
C LEU A 154 -17.55 2.23 5.52
N SER A 155 -17.24 1.76 6.73
CA SER A 155 -17.91 2.27 7.94
C SER A 155 -17.52 3.73 8.13
N SER A 156 -18.49 4.57 8.53
CA SER A 156 -18.23 5.99 8.82
C SER A 156 -17.38 6.20 10.07
N ASP A 157 -17.18 5.15 10.88
CA ASP A 157 -16.30 5.15 12.06
C ASP A 157 -14.83 4.83 11.72
N CYS A 158 -14.53 4.45 10.47
CA CYS A 158 -13.14 4.25 10.04
C CYS A 158 -12.36 5.57 10.13
N PHE A 159 -11.13 5.53 10.63
CA PHE A 159 -10.25 6.70 10.65
C PHE A 159 -9.55 6.91 9.30
N ALA A 160 -9.31 8.18 8.98
CA ALA A 160 -8.58 8.61 7.79
C ALA A 160 -7.80 9.90 8.09
N THR A 161 -6.64 10.05 7.45
CA THR A 161 -5.83 11.27 7.54
C THR A 161 -6.15 12.19 6.37
N ILE A 162 -6.43 13.46 6.62
CA ILE A 162 -6.73 14.43 5.57
C ILE A 162 -5.48 14.72 4.73
N GLY A 163 -5.63 14.66 3.41
CA GLY A 163 -4.59 14.97 2.45
C GLY A 163 -4.22 13.81 1.54
N VAL A 164 -3.20 14.05 0.71
CA VAL A 164 -2.61 13.07 -0.21
C VAL A 164 -1.30 12.56 0.39
N VAL A 165 -0.98 11.27 0.26
CA VAL A 165 0.29 10.74 0.76
C VAL A 165 1.47 11.44 0.09
N ALA A 166 2.42 11.94 0.90
CA ALA A 166 3.61 12.60 0.39
C ALA A 166 4.48 11.72 -0.55
N GLY A 167 5.25 12.38 -1.41
CA GLY A 167 6.09 11.73 -2.41
C GLY A 167 5.37 11.42 -3.74
N GLY A 168 4.40 12.26 -4.11
CA GLY A 168 3.79 12.26 -5.45
C GLY A 168 4.83 12.35 -6.58
N GLY A 169 4.43 11.98 -7.80
CA GLY A 169 5.31 12.05 -8.99
C GLY A 169 6.49 11.06 -9.02
N ARG A 170 6.74 10.27 -7.95
CA ARG A 170 7.87 9.32 -7.86
C ARG A 170 7.96 8.34 -9.06
N THR A 171 6.83 8.01 -9.67
CA THR A 171 6.75 7.07 -10.81
C THR A 171 7.00 7.71 -12.17
N GLU A 172 6.98 9.03 -12.28
CA GLU A 172 7.18 9.76 -13.53
C GLU A 172 8.63 9.63 -14.00
N LYS A 173 9.58 9.59 -13.06
CA LYS A 173 11.00 9.40 -13.36
C LYS A 173 11.31 7.94 -13.69
N PRO A 174 11.83 7.62 -14.89
CA PRO A 174 12.23 6.26 -15.23
C PRO A 174 13.49 5.84 -14.45
N PHE A 175 13.66 4.53 -14.25
CA PHE A 175 14.85 3.99 -13.58
C PHE A 175 16.14 4.16 -14.38
N VAL A 176 16.06 4.19 -15.72
CA VAL A 176 17.17 4.28 -16.68
C VAL A 176 18.14 3.09 -16.67
N LYS A 177 18.70 2.70 -15.52
CA LYS A 177 19.71 1.65 -15.38
C LYS A 177 19.25 0.51 -14.47
N ALA A 178 19.71 -0.70 -14.75
CA ALA A 178 19.43 -1.89 -13.94
C ALA A 178 19.92 -1.75 -12.49
N GLY A 179 21.06 -1.09 -12.25
CA GLY A 179 21.59 -0.85 -10.91
C GLY A 179 20.62 -0.08 -10.00
N LYS A 180 19.97 0.98 -10.51
CA LYS A 180 18.95 1.73 -9.75
C LYS A 180 17.77 0.84 -9.35
N LYS A 181 17.32 -0.03 -10.25
CA LYS A 181 16.26 -1.00 -9.97
C LYS A 181 16.70 -2.06 -8.96
N TYR A 182 17.94 -2.53 -9.04
CA TYR A 182 18.55 -3.45 -8.08
C TYR A 182 18.51 -2.89 -6.65
N HIS A 183 18.95 -1.64 -6.44
CA HIS A 183 18.92 -1.01 -5.11
C HIS A 183 17.51 -0.89 -4.54
N LYS A 184 16.54 -0.47 -5.35
CA LYS A 184 15.13 -0.45 -4.92
C LYS A 184 14.63 -1.85 -4.54
N MET A 185 14.96 -2.86 -5.35
CA MET A 185 14.42 -4.19 -5.12
C MET A 185 15.06 -4.90 -3.93
N LYS A 186 16.28 -4.52 -3.54
CA LYS A 186 16.96 -4.97 -2.32
C LYS A 186 16.23 -4.56 -1.04
N THR A 187 15.42 -3.50 -1.07
CA THR A 187 14.59 -3.10 0.08
C THR A 187 13.25 -3.83 0.11
N HIS A 188 12.88 -4.59 -0.93
CA HIS A 188 11.59 -5.25 -1.05
C HIS A 188 11.73 -6.79 -0.97
N SER A 189 10.62 -7.50 -0.72
CA SER A 189 10.56 -8.97 -0.64
C SER A 189 10.60 -9.70 -2.00
N GLY A 190 11.03 -9.01 -3.06
CA GLY A 190 10.92 -9.51 -4.42
C GLY A 190 12.24 -10.02 -4.98
N LYS A 191 12.26 -11.26 -5.49
CA LYS A 191 13.41 -11.76 -6.25
C LYS A 191 13.60 -10.93 -7.53
N TYR A 192 14.80 -10.40 -7.71
CA TYR A 192 15.24 -9.69 -8.90
C TYR A 192 16.69 -10.07 -9.24
N PRO A 193 17.06 -10.20 -10.53
CA PRO A 193 16.24 -10.05 -11.73
C PRO A 193 15.22 -11.18 -11.94
N ILE A 194 14.28 -10.97 -12.86
CA ILE A 194 13.22 -11.93 -13.19
C ILE A 194 13.55 -12.58 -14.54
N VAL A 195 13.68 -13.91 -14.55
CA VAL A 195 13.88 -14.70 -15.77
C VAL A 195 12.53 -15.01 -16.40
N ARG A 196 12.40 -14.83 -17.73
CA ARG A 196 11.18 -15.19 -18.47
C ARG A 196 10.97 -16.70 -18.39
N GLY A 197 9.75 -17.15 -18.06
CA GLY A 197 9.44 -18.58 -17.97
C GLY A 197 9.60 -19.36 -19.29
N VAL A 198 9.58 -18.65 -20.43
CA VAL A 198 9.83 -19.21 -21.77
C VAL A 198 11.31 -19.48 -22.02
N ALA A 199 12.20 -18.78 -21.32
CA ALA A 199 13.65 -18.99 -21.41
C ALA A 199 14.14 -20.08 -20.44
N MET A 200 13.23 -20.83 -19.80
CA MET A 200 13.56 -21.89 -18.86
C MET A 200 13.44 -23.26 -19.53
N ASN A 201 14.05 -24.27 -18.92
CA ASN A 201 13.86 -25.67 -19.31
C ASN A 201 12.42 -26.14 -19.04
N PRO A 202 11.92 -27.16 -19.77
CA PRO A 202 10.56 -27.67 -19.57
C PRO A 202 10.33 -28.24 -18.17
N VAL A 203 11.41 -28.65 -17.49
CA VAL A 203 11.37 -29.11 -16.09
C VAL A 203 11.08 -27.98 -15.09
N ASP A 204 11.43 -26.73 -15.40
CA ASP A 204 11.41 -25.61 -14.45
C ASP A 204 10.18 -24.72 -14.59
N HIS A 205 9.51 -24.71 -15.74
CA HIS A 205 8.36 -23.85 -15.98
C HIS A 205 7.40 -24.44 -17.03
N PRO A 206 6.07 -24.26 -16.88
CA PRO A 206 5.11 -24.75 -17.87
C PRO A 206 5.34 -24.24 -19.29
N PHE A 207 5.92 -23.06 -19.45
CA PHE A 207 6.23 -22.48 -20.76
C PHE A 207 7.67 -22.74 -21.25
N GLY A 208 8.45 -23.52 -20.51
CA GLY A 208 9.85 -23.79 -20.86
C GLY A 208 10.01 -24.89 -21.91
N GLY A 209 11.19 -24.94 -22.53
CA GLY A 209 11.57 -25.91 -23.55
C GLY A 209 11.28 -25.50 -25.00
N GLY A 210 11.43 -26.46 -25.91
CA GLY A 210 11.35 -26.25 -27.36
C GLY A 210 12.68 -25.88 -28.00
N GLY A 211 12.80 -26.05 -29.32
CA GLY A 211 14.00 -25.66 -30.08
C GLY A 211 14.18 -24.15 -30.23
N HIS A 212 13.12 -23.36 -30.04
CA HIS A 212 13.14 -21.91 -29.98
C HIS A 212 12.17 -21.39 -28.90
N GLN A 213 12.40 -20.17 -28.41
CA GLN A 213 11.60 -19.57 -27.33
C GLN A 213 10.18 -19.20 -27.79
N HIS A 214 9.20 -20.04 -27.48
CA HIS A 214 7.79 -19.79 -27.74
C HIS A 214 6.92 -20.36 -26.63
N VAL A 215 5.64 -19.96 -26.58
CA VAL A 215 4.69 -20.56 -25.64
C VAL A 215 3.90 -21.64 -26.38
N GLY A 216 4.25 -22.91 -26.17
CA GLY A 216 3.56 -24.06 -26.79
C GLY A 216 2.16 -24.36 -26.26
N LYS A 217 1.48 -23.41 -25.61
CA LYS A 217 0.09 -23.54 -25.09
C LYS A 217 -0.55 -22.17 -24.83
N SER A 218 -1.86 -22.16 -24.61
CA SER A 218 -2.57 -20.94 -24.22
C SER A 218 -1.98 -20.32 -22.94
N LYS A 219 -1.77 -19.01 -22.97
CA LYS A 219 -1.30 -18.23 -21.82
C LYS A 219 -2.40 -18.00 -20.77
N THR A 220 -3.64 -18.39 -21.02
CA THR A 220 -4.79 -18.10 -20.17
C THR A 220 -5.24 -19.36 -19.41
N PRO A 221 -4.72 -19.61 -18.19
CA PRO A 221 -5.18 -20.73 -17.38
C PRO A 221 -6.52 -20.42 -16.70
N ALA A 222 -7.29 -21.46 -16.43
CA ALA A 222 -8.52 -21.38 -15.63
C ALA A 222 -8.23 -20.91 -14.18
N ARG A 223 -9.21 -20.26 -13.54
CA ARG A 223 -9.09 -19.80 -12.15
C ARG A 223 -8.80 -20.95 -11.17
N GLY A 224 -9.39 -22.13 -11.44
CA GLY A 224 -9.22 -23.35 -10.65
C GLY A 224 -7.91 -24.13 -10.90
N ALA A 225 -7.02 -23.68 -11.79
CA ALA A 225 -5.77 -24.40 -12.06
C ALA A 225 -4.92 -24.57 -10.79
N PRO A 226 -4.23 -25.72 -10.60
CA PRO A 226 -3.41 -25.95 -9.42
C PRO A 226 -2.17 -25.05 -9.38
N PRO A 227 -1.61 -24.78 -8.19
CA PRO A 227 -0.35 -24.05 -8.05
C PRO A 227 0.77 -24.79 -8.79
N GLY A 228 1.56 -24.07 -9.59
CA GLY A 228 2.54 -24.66 -10.50
C GLY A 228 2.08 -24.69 -11.96
N ARG A 229 0.78 -24.87 -12.21
CA ARG A 229 0.17 -24.79 -13.56
C ARG A 229 -0.41 -23.39 -13.85
N LYS A 230 -0.86 -22.68 -12.82
CA LYS A 230 -1.45 -21.34 -12.92
C LYS A 230 -0.39 -20.26 -13.19
N VAL A 231 0.01 -20.12 -14.46
CA VAL A 231 1.01 -19.14 -14.94
C VAL A 231 0.51 -18.41 -16.19
N GLY A 232 0.99 -17.20 -16.45
CA GLY A 232 0.54 -16.36 -17.57
C GLY A 232 -0.63 -15.43 -17.18
N ASN A 233 -1.59 -15.29 -18.08
CA ASN A 233 -2.76 -14.41 -17.96
C ASN A 233 -3.88 -15.10 -17.17
N ILE A 234 -3.74 -15.13 -15.85
CA ILE A 234 -4.62 -15.89 -14.96
C ILE A 234 -6.08 -15.44 -15.09
N ALA A 235 -6.97 -16.36 -15.50
CA ALA A 235 -8.41 -16.12 -15.62
C ALA A 235 -8.76 -14.79 -16.33
N ALA A 236 -7.99 -14.46 -17.37
CA ALA A 236 -8.16 -13.21 -18.09
C ALA A 236 -9.53 -13.15 -18.76
N LYS A 237 -10.30 -12.08 -18.45
CA LYS A 237 -11.58 -11.80 -19.12
C LYS A 237 -11.40 -11.45 -20.61
N ARG A 238 -10.26 -10.84 -20.95
CA ARG A 238 -9.83 -10.49 -22.30
C ARG A 238 -8.31 -10.38 -22.36
N THR A 239 -7.72 -10.49 -23.55
CA THR A 239 -6.29 -10.25 -23.81
C THR A 239 -6.12 -9.26 -24.97
N GLY A 240 -4.95 -8.63 -25.06
CA GLY A 240 -4.65 -7.62 -26.08
C GLY A 240 -5.20 -6.22 -25.74
N TYR A 241 -4.85 -5.25 -26.58
CA TYR A 241 -5.32 -3.86 -26.46
C TYR A 241 -6.76 -3.72 -26.94
N LYS A 242 -7.47 -2.68 -26.48
CA LYS A 242 -8.78 -2.32 -27.02
C LYS A 242 -8.55 -1.80 -28.44
N ARG A 243 -9.08 -2.50 -29.44
CA ARG A 243 -9.34 -1.89 -30.75
C ARG A 243 -10.57 -0.99 -30.60
#